data_AF-A0A7X3UB13-F1
#
_entry.id   AF-A0A7X3UB13-F1
#
_cell.length_a   1.000
_cell.length_b   1.000
_cell.length_c   1.000
_cell.angle_alpha   90.00
_cell.angle_beta   90.00
_cell.angle_gamma   90.00
#
_symmetry.space_group_name_H-M   'P 1'
#
loop_
_entity.id
_entity.type
_entity.pdbx_description
1 polymer ?
#
loop_
_entity_poly.entity_id
_entity_poly.type
_entity_poly.pdbx_seq_one_letter_code
_entity_poly.pdbx_strand_id
1 'polypeptide(L)'
;MCDCEPTAAPHWGLPRSREQRIRQNAPMAERRPYGLWDSPITPDALAGGIRLRGPSWDSDGRTLGWFEGRGDRGLAVVVTADGSDSEVRDISGDILVRAGVGYGGGDFVLANGLGWFIGHDSQRLYRQPLDGVPAQPVTPAFGEASSPAVSPDGRWVAYVHSYEDEDVIAIADSSGERWPQHLASGRDFYMQPVWSPRGDRLAWVEWDHPNMPWDGSELRVAERAFPEGALPTIDPSKVGAVRPHAAILQPAFSPDGDALYFISDASGWGHLHCHDLATGETRALTSGDCEYGTPAWGQGVGMFAVLPSGRVVAIRQRQGFARLVLVDGAGGGEPRELDLPAEYASFENPVASPTEERLAVIASGPTTSLRILLVELDQDPPEVVTLRLSDPAAFPAASLSVPDPVSWTHAAGSEVHGLYYPPASDRFFDEGPPPLVVFVHGGPTDHVDAGWRPQIQFLASRGYAVLAVNYRGSSGAGRETMLALRGEWGVADVEDCRSGAEAMAARGLADGDRLAILGGSAGGYTVLRSLQVHPGFYRAGVCYYGISN
;
A
#
# COMPACT_ATOMS: atom_id res chain seq x y z
N MET A 1 -45.62 19.27 -8.95
CA MET A 1 -45.59 17.85 -9.38
C MET A 1 -44.70 17.79 -10.60
N CYS A 2 -43.41 17.57 -10.37
CA CYS A 2 -42.43 17.19 -11.39
C CYS A 2 -41.68 16.03 -10.76
N ASP A 3 -41.90 14.83 -11.29
CA ASP A 3 -41.18 13.62 -10.92
C ASP A 3 -39.78 13.69 -11.57
N CYS A 4 -38.75 13.62 -10.73
CA CYS A 4 -37.39 13.34 -11.16
C CYS A 4 -37.11 11.86 -10.85
N GLU A 5 -37.00 11.05 -11.90
CA GLU A 5 -36.49 9.67 -11.79
C GLU A 5 -35.00 9.69 -11.41
N PRO A 6 -34.53 8.76 -10.56
CA PRO A 6 -33.12 8.62 -10.25
C PRO A 6 -32.38 7.94 -11.41
N THR A 7 -31.26 8.53 -11.79
CA THR A 7 -30.33 8.04 -12.82
C THR A 7 -29.74 6.68 -12.43
N ALA A 8 -29.84 5.72 -13.34
CA ALA A 8 -29.28 4.38 -13.20
C ALA A 8 -27.74 4.42 -13.12
N ALA A 9 -27.17 3.70 -12.15
CA ALA A 9 -25.73 3.50 -12.04
C ALA A 9 -25.18 2.74 -13.27
N PRO A 10 -23.95 3.04 -13.73
CA PRO A 10 -23.34 2.30 -14.83
C PRO A 10 -23.14 0.83 -14.44
N HIS A 11 -23.66 -0.07 -15.27
CA HIS A 11 -23.49 -1.51 -15.16
C HIS A 11 -22.01 -1.89 -15.34
N TRP A 12 -21.31 -2.09 -14.24
CA TRP A 12 -20.11 -2.93 -14.23
C TRP A 12 -20.55 -4.37 -14.48
N GLY A 13 -19.98 -5.03 -15.50
CA GLY A 13 -20.33 -6.40 -15.85
C GLY A 13 -20.07 -7.35 -14.69
N LEU A 14 -21.09 -7.58 -13.86
CA LEU A 14 -21.09 -8.62 -12.83
C LEU A 14 -20.76 -9.93 -13.53
N PRO A 15 -19.73 -10.66 -13.08
CA PRO A 15 -19.40 -11.91 -13.71
C PRO A 15 -20.55 -12.90 -13.45
N ARG A 16 -20.95 -13.64 -14.48
CA ARG A 16 -22.17 -14.47 -14.53
C ARG A 16 -22.46 -15.24 -13.23
N SER A 17 -23.75 -15.40 -12.92
CA SER A 17 -24.25 -16.11 -11.73
C SER A 17 -23.58 -17.49 -11.55
N ARG A 18 -23.37 -17.88 -10.28
CA ARG A 18 -22.76 -19.16 -9.86
C ARG A 18 -23.32 -20.38 -10.62
N GLU A 19 -24.61 -20.38 -10.90
CA GLU A 19 -25.31 -21.46 -11.63
C GLU A 19 -24.88 -21.59 -13.10
N GLN A 20 -24.46 -20.50 -13.74
CA GLN A 20 -23.99 -20.52 -15.13
C GLN A 20 -22.53 -20.96 -15.27
N ARG A 21 -21.70 -20.81 -14.22
CA ARG A 21 -20.29 -21.27 -14.25
C ARG A 21 -20.14 -22.76 -13.98
N ILE A 22 -21.00 -23.34 -13.16
CA ILE A 22 -20.94 -24.77 -12.80
C ILE A 22 -21.30 -25.69 -13.98
N ARG A 23 -21.93 -25.20 -15.05
CA ARG A 23 -22.48 -26.06 -16.12
C ARG A 23 -21.73 -26.09 -17.45
N GLN A 24 -20.63 -25.36 -17.63
CA GLN A 24 -19.98 -25.28 -18.95
C GLN A 24 -18.59 -25.90 -19.09
N ASN A 25 -17.96 -26.45 -18.05
CA ASN A 25 -16.79 -27.32 -18.21
C ASN A 25 -16.61 -28.24 -16.99
N ALA A 26 -16.78 -29.56 -17.18
CA ALA A 26 -16.03 -30.67 -16.55
C ALA A 26 -16.91 -31.92 -16.29
N PRO A 27 -16.87 -32.94 -17.17
CA PRO A 27 -17.29 -34.30 -16.81
C PRO A 27 -16.25 -35.04 -15.92
N MET A 28 -15.42 -34.34 -15.14
CA MET A 28 -14.25 -34.93 -14.44
C MET A 28 -14.00 -34.49 -12.98
N ALA A 29 -14.79 -33.57 -12.40
CA ALA A 29 -14.59 -33.18 -11.00
C ALA A 29 -15.07 -34.30 -10.05
N GLU A 30 -14.26 -34.63 -9.03
CA GLU A 30 -14.56 -35.64 -8.02
C GLU A 30 -15.28 -35.00 -6.83
N ARG A 31 -16.38 -35.63 -6.39
CA ARG A 31 -17.04 -35.20 -5.15
C ARG A 31 -16.17 -35.60 -3.96
N ARG A 32 -15.74 -34.63 -3.15
CA ARG A 32 -14.93 -34.85 -1.95
C ARG A 32 -15.32 -33.86 -0.86
N PRO A 33 -15.43 -34.26 0.41
CA PRO A 33 -15.85 -33.34 1.47
C PRO A 33 -15.01 -32.07 1.51
N TYR A 34 -15.66 -30.92 1.72
CA TYR A 34 -14.97 -29.65 1.96
C TYR A 34 -13.90 -29.80 3.06
N GLY A 35 -12.73 -29.20 2.86
CA GLY A 35 -11.57 -29.30 3.75
C GLY A 35 -10.61 -30.45 3.44
N LEU A 36 -11.00 -31.41 2.59
CA LEU A 36 -10.20 -32.59 2.23
C LEU A 36 -9.74 -32.58 0.75
N TRP A 37 -9.81 -31.42 0.09
CA TRP A 37 -9.37 -31.29 -1.30
C TRP A 37 -7.85 -31.22 -1.37
N ASP A 38 -7.25 -32.00 -2.28
CA ASP A 38 -5.82 -31.85 -2.56
C ASP A 38 -5.60 -30.56 -3.34
N SER A 39 -4.64 -29.75 -2.92
CA SER A 39 -4.37 -28.43 -3.51
C SER A 39 -2.96 -28.34 -4.07
N PRO A 40 -2.76 -27.67 -5.22
CA PRO A 40 -1.43 -27.37 -5.74
C PRO A 40 -0.69 -26.32 -4.90
N ILE A 41 -1.39 -25.58 -4.04
CA ILE A 41 -0.82 -24.53 -3.19
C ILE A 41 -0.33 -25.19 -1.90
N THR A 42 0.99 -25.40 -1.79
CA THR A 42 1.64 -26.00 -0.61
C THR A 42 2.12 -24.93 0.38
N PRO A 43 2.30 -25.27 1.67
CA PRO A 43 2.91 -24.33 2.62
C PRO A 43 4.29 -23.83 2.17
N ASP A 44 5.10 -24.69 1.55
CA ASP A 44 6.41 -24.30 1.00
C ASP A 44 6.28 -23.27 -0.12
N ALA A 45 5.29 -23.42 -1.01
CA ALA A 45 5.02 -22.43 -2.04
C ALA A 45 4.64 -21.07 -1.44
N LEU A 46 3.83 -21.06 -0.38
CA LEU A 46 3.49 -19.81 0.32
C LEU A 46 4.70 -19.13 0.97
N ALA A 47 5.65 -19.92 1.48
CA ALA A 47 6.85 -19.41 2.15
C ALA A 47 7.96 -19.00 1.16
N GLY A 48 7.91 -19.49 -0.08
CA GLY A 48 8.95 -19.27 -1.09
C GLY A 48 8.87 -17.94 -1.84
N GLY A 49 7.77 -17.20 -1.72
CA GLY A 49 7.59 -15.91 -2.39
C GLY A 49 8.55 -14.82 -1.89
N ILE A 50 8.97 -13.93 -2.78
CA ILE A 50 9.78 -12.75 -2.45
C ILE A 50 8.88 -11.54 -2.19
N ARG A 51 9.24 -10.71 -1.23
CA ARG A 51 8.55 -9.44 -0.96
C ARG A 51 9.09 -8.37 -1.91
N LEU A 52 8.22 -7.63 -2.59
CA LEU A 52 8.60 -6.53 -3.50
C LEU A 52 8.06 -5.22 -2.91
N ARG A 53 8.92 -4.21 -2.74
CA ARG A 53 8.53 -2.90 -2.18
C ARG A 53 9.35 -1.76 -2.79
N GLY A 54 8.83 -0.53 -2.70
CA GLY A 54 9.59 0.69 -2.95
C GLY A 54 10.34 0.74 -4.29
N PRO A 55 9.67 0.58 -5.45
CA PRO A 55 10.30 0.88 -6.73
C PRO A 55 10.84 2.32 -6.74
N SER A 56 11.97 2.54 -7.40
CA SER A 56 12.65 3.83 -7.47
C SER A 56 13.45 3.94 -8.77
N TRP A 57 13.24 5.03 -9.49
CA TRP A 57 14.01 5.37 -10.69
C TRP A 57 15.29 6.11 -10.34
N ASP A 58 16.38 5.82 -11.04
CA ASP A 58 17.56 6.68 -11.04
C ASP A 58 17.31 7.94 -11.88
N SER A 59 18.17 8.95 -11.68
CA SER A 59 18.11 10.24 -12.39
C SER A 59 18.25 10.12 -13.92
N ASP A 60 18.74 9.00 -14.44
CA ASP A 60 18.84 8.75 -15.88
C ASP A 60 17.48 8.42 -16.55
N GLY A 61 16.47 8.07 -15.73
CA GLY A 61 15.14 7.62 -16.14
C GLY A 61 15.11 6.31 -16.92
N ARG A 62 16.19 5.53 -16.88
CA ARG A 62 16.35 4.23 -17.54
C ARG A 62 16.67 3.13 -16.55
N THR A 63 17.30 3.45 -15.42
CA THR A 63 17.62 2.48 -14.38
C THR A 63 16.52 2.50 -13.32
N LEU A 64 15.93 1.33 -13.06
CA LEU A 64 14.91 1.12 -12.05
C LEU A 64 15.44 0.17 -10.99
N GLY A 65 15.14 0.44 -9.72
CA GLY A 65 15.43 -0.47 -8.63
C GLY A 65 14.26 -0.65 -7.69
N TRP A 66 14.33 -1.65 -6.83
CA TRP A 66 13.34 -1.91 -5.78
C TRP A 66 13.95 -2.71 -4.64
N PHE A 67 13.19 -2.81 -3.55
CA PHE A 67 13.51 -3.69 -2.44
C PHE A 67 13.00 -5.12 -2.70
N GLU A 68 13.86 -6.12 -2.50
CA GLU A 68 13.47 -7.53 -2.44
C GLU A 68 13.71 -8.14 -1.06
N GLY A 69 12.65 -8.65 -0.42
CA GLY A 69 12.76 -9.50 0.75
C GLY A 69 12.79 -10.97 0.35
N ARG A 70 13.94 -11.64 0.51
CA ARG A 70 14.14 -13.06 0.22
C ARG A 70 14.39 -13.82 1.51
N GLY A 71 13.36 -14.46 2.06
CA GLY A 71 13.41 -15.00 3.42
C GLY A 71 13.61 -13.90 4.46
N ASP A 72 14.66 -14.03 5.28
CA ASP A 72 15.07 -13.05 6.28
C ASP A 72 15.93 -11.91 5.71
N ARG A 73 16.49 -12.07 4.51
CA ARG A 73 17.33 -11.06 3.85
C ARG A 73 16.50 -10.00 3.11
N GLY A 74 16.76 -8.74 3.40
CA GLY A 74 16.33 -7.60 2.59
C GLY A 74 17.46 -7.13 1.66
N LEU A 75 17.16 -6.94 0.38
CA LEU A 75 18.10 -6.60 -0.67
C LEU A 75 17.63 -5.35 -1.42
N ALA A 76 18.58 -4.53 -1.87
CA ALA A 76 18.34 -3.52 -2.90
C ALA A 76 18.76 -4.09 -4.25
N VAL A 77 17.85 -4.10 -5.23
CA VAL A 77 18.12 -4.63 -6.57
C VAL A 77 17.86 -3.57 -7.64
N VAL A 78 18.54 -3.71 -8.78
CA VAL A 78 18.39 -2.80 -9.93
C VAL A 78 18.31 -3.56 -11.26
N VAL A 79 17.66 -2.94 -12.23
CA VAL A 79 17.54 -3.40 -13.62
C VAL A 79 17.54 -2.20 -14.57
N THR A 80 18.00 -2.41 -15.80
CA THR A 80 17.75 -1.46 -16.89
C THR A 80 16.30 -1.66 -17.37
N ALA A 81 15.48 -0.62 -17.28
CA ALA A 81 14.07 -0.64 -17.66
C ALA A 81 13.87 -0.22 -19.12
N ASP A 82 14.57 -0.89 -20.05
CA ASP A 82 14.44 -0.69 -21.49
C ASP A 82 13.57 -1.76 -22.18
N GLY A 83 12.89 -2.59 -21.39
CA GLY A 83 12.08 -3.72 -21.88
C GLY A 83 12.91 -4.91 -22.39
N SER A 84 14.23 -4.86 -22.27
CA SER A 84 15.09 -6.02 -22.53
C SER A 84 15.02 -7.03 -21.38
N ASP A 85 15.44 -8.27 -21.63
CA ASP A 85 15.61 -9.33 -20.62
C ASP A 85 16.86 -9.07 -19.76
N SER A 86 16.96 -7.86 -19.20
CA SER A 86 18.07 -7.39 -18.39
C SER A 86 18.06 -8.09 -17.03
N GLU A 87 19.24 -8.57 -16.60
CA GLU A 87 19.37 -9.28 -15.34
C GLU A 87 19.17 -8.33 -14.14
N VAL A 88 18.34 -8.76 -13.18
CA VAL A 88 18.16 -8.08 -11.90
C VAL A 88 19.42 -8.26 -11.04
N ARG A 89 20.12 -7.17 -10.75
CA ARG A 89 21.37 -7.17 -9.98
C ARG A 89 21.15 -6.73 -8.54
N ASP A 90 21.67 -7.48 -7.57
CA ASP A 90 21.75 -7.07 -6.16
C ASP A 90 22.91 -6.08 -5.97
N ILE A 91 22.59 -4.90 -5.44
CA ILE A 91 23.55 -3.83 -5.16
C ILE A 91 23.78 -3.63 -3.66
N SER A 92 23.17 -4.43 -2.80
CA SER A 92 23.36 -4.35 -1.34
C SER A 92 24.49 -5.26 -0.84
N GLY A 93 24.88 -6.25 -1.63
CA GLY A 93 25.97 -7.17 -1.30
C GLY A 93 25.68 -7.94 -0.01
N ASP A 94 26.56 -7.82 0.99
CA ASP A 94 26.40 -8.46 2.30
C ASP A 94 25.59 -7.61 3.29
N ILE A 95 25.22 -6.37 2.94
CA ILE A 95 24.45 -5.49 3.82
C ILE A 95 22.98 -5.82 3.69
N LEU A 96 22.35 -6.23 4.79
CA LEU A 96 20.91 -6.41 4.84
C LEU A 96 20.23 -5.05 4.81
N VAL A 97 19.32 -4.82 3.86
CA VAL A 97 18.61 -3.54 3.71
C VAL A 97 17.34 -3.58 4.54
N ARG A 98 17.19 -2.65 5.49
CA ARG A 98 15.94 -2.42 6.24
C ARG A 98 16.05 -1.16 7.10
N ALA A 99 15.14 -0.22 6.87
CA ALA A 99 14.95 0.96 7.70
C ALA A 99 14.30 0.61 9.06
N GLY A 100 14.71 1.34 10.09
CA GLY A 100 14.32 1.09 11.48
C GLY A 100 13.14 1.94 11.97
N VAL A 101 13.04 3.20 11.51
CA VAL A 101 12.09 4.18 12.10
C VAL A 101 10.64 3.67 12.06
N GLY A 102 10.02 3.58 13.23
CA GLY A 102 8.63 3.15 13.40
C GLY A 102 8.41 1.71 12.93
N TYR A 103 7.48 1.50 11.99
CA TYR A 103 7.28 0.19 11.34
C TYR A 103 8.27 -0.09 10.20
N GLY A 104 9.22 0.81 9.95
CA GLY A 104 10.14 0.78 8.81
C GLY A 104 9.51 1.27 7.51
N GLY A 105 10.09 0.86 6.37
CA GLY A 105 9.74 1.37 5.04
C GLY A 105 10.71 2.47 4.59
N GLY A 106 10.55 2.96 3.35
CA GLY A 106 11.49 3.93 2.78
C GLY A 106 12.95 3.44 2.82
N ASP A 107 13.16 2.15 2.57
CA ASP A 107 14.45 1.49 2.83
C ASP A 107 15.56 1.86 1.84
N PHE A 108 15.17 2.33 0.65
CA PHE A 108 16.03 2.44 -0.53
C PHE A 108 15.56 3.53 -1.49
N VAL A 109 16.50 4.20 -2.17
CA VAL A 109 16.24 5.11 -3.30
C VAL A 109 17.42 5.08 -4.30
N LEU A 110 17.13 5.26 -5.58
CA LEU A 110 18.12 5.53 -6.63
C LEU A 110 18.20 7.03 -6.91
N ALA A 111 19.42 7.55 -7.05
CA ALA A 111 19.63 8.90 -7.53
C ALA A 111 21.08 9.11 -7.97
N ASN A 112 21.25 9.82 -9.09
CA ASN A 112 22.53 10.27 -9.64
C ASN A 112 23.55 9.14 -9.85
N GLY A 113 23.11 7.99 -10.38
CA GLY A 113 23.96 6.83 -10.65
C GLY A 113 24.39 6.06 -9.39
N LEU A 114 23.70 6.30 -8.27
CA LEU A 114 23.97 5.69 -6.97
C LEU A 114 22.70 5.06 -6.41
N GLY A 115 22.85 3.89 -5.78
CA GLY A 115 21.86 3.34 -4.87
C GLY A 115 22.13 3.78 -3.44
N TRP A 116 21.08 4.23 -2.76
CA TRP A 116 21.10 4.69 -1.38
C TRP A 116 20.19 3.80 -0.54
N PHE A 117 20.68 3.26 0.57
CA PHE A 117 19.88 2.35 1.39
C PHE A 117 20.25 2.39 2.86
N ILE A 118 19.32 1.96 3.71
CA ILE A 118 19.55 1.80 5.15
C ILE A 118 20.01 0.37 5.45
N GLY A 119 21.20 0.24 6.04
CA GLY A 119 21.69 -1.05 6.51
C GLY A 119 21.03 -1.45 7.84
N HIS A 120 20.38 -2.61 7.89
CA HIS A 120 19.57 -3.07 9.01
C HIS A 120 20.31 -3.10 10.34
N ASP A 121 21.49 -3.73 10.37
CA ASP A 121 22.21 -3.97 11.63
C ASP A 121 22.86 -2.71 12.19
N SER A 122 23.25 -1.78 11.31
CA SER A 122 23.98 -0.57 11.70
C SER A 122 23.10 0.68 11.74
N GLN A 123 21.91 0.61 11.12
CA GLN A 123 21.02 1.74 10.84
C GLN A 123 21.72 2.93 10.14
N ARG A 124 22.85 2.66 9.48
CA ARG A 124 23.54 3.67 8.66
C ARG A 124 22.85 3.82 7.31
N LEU A 125 22.88 5.05 6.79
CA LEU A 125 22.70 5.31 5.38
C LEU A 125 23.98 4.90 4.65
N TYR A 126 23.82 4.09 3.62
CA TYR A 126 24.88 3.70 2.68
C TYR A 126 24.61 4.30 1.31
N ARG A 127 25.70 4.54 0.57
CA ARG A 127 25.66 4.84 -0.87
C ARG A 127 26.49 3.82 -1.62
N GLN A 128 26.05 3.44 -2.81
CA GLN A 128 26.76 2.50 -3.68
C GLN A 128 26.62 2.89 -5.14
N PRO A 129 27.74 3.06 -5.87
CA PRO A 129 27.72 3.15 -7.33
C PRO A 129 27.06 1.94 -7.99
N LEU A 130 26.24 2.20 -9.01
CA LEU A 130 25.49 1.15 -9.74
C LEU A 130 26.38 0.27 -10.62
N ASP A 131 27.65 0.65 -10.81
CA ASP A 131 28.68 -0.10 -11.53
C ASP A 131 29.37 -1.19 -10.67
N GLY A 132 28.99 -1.34 -9.40
CA GLY A 132 29.38 -2.47 -8.57
C GLY A 132 30.53 -2.21 -7.59
N VAL A 133 30.93 -0.95 -7.38
CA VAL A 133 31.82 -0.59 -6.26
C VAL A 133 31.11 -0.86 -4.92
N PRO A 134 31.79 -1.42 -3.90
CA PRO A 134 31.17 -1.70 -2.61
C PRO A 134 30.56 -0.48 -1.93
N ALA A 135 29.44 -0.70 -1.22
CA ALA A 135 28.75 0.31 -0.45
C ALA A 135 29.66 1.04 0.56
N GLN A 136 29.47 2.35 0.67
CA GLN A 136 30.17 3.21 1.62
C GLN A 136 29.16 3.79 2.62
N PRO A 137 29.45 3.74 3.94
CA PRO A 137 28.61 4.38 4.93
C PRO A 137 28.71 5.91 4.81
N VAL A 138 27.57 6.58 4.90
CA VAL A 138 27.43 8.04 4.83
C VAL A 138 27.15 8.62 6.21
N THR A 139 26.43 7.88 7.05
CA THR A 139 26.11 8.29 8.43
C THR A 139 26.82 7.43 9.48
N PRO A 140 26.96 7.92 10.72
CA PRO A 140 27.35 7.14 11.89
C PRO A 140 26.35 6.01 12.20
N ALA A 141 26.81 4.93 12.87
CA ALA A 141 25.94 3.83 13.31
C ALA A 141 25.28 4.19 14.65
N PHE A 142 24.22 4.98 14.59
CA PHE A 142 23.53 5.48 15.75
C PHE A 142 22.09 5.83 15.39
N GLY A 143 21.17 5.58 16.33
CA GLY A 143 19.72 5.73 16.14
C GLY A 143 19.20 4.86 14.99
N GLU A 144 18.02 5.21 14.49
CA GLU A 144 17.35 4.56 13.38
C GLU A 144 17.21 5.52 12.21
N ALA A 145 17.20 5.00 10.98
CA ALA A 145 17.09 5.82 9.77
C ALA A 145 16.06 5.25 8.80
N SER A 146 15.43 6.14 8.04
CA SER A 146 14.43 5.79 7.01
C SER A 146 14.25 6.91 5.99
N SER A 147 13.62 6.58 4.85
CA SER A 147 13.21 7.51 3.79
C SER A 147 14.32 8.49 3.35
N PRO A 148 15.47 7.98 2.85
CA PRO A 148 16.47 8.84 2.25
C PRO A 148 15.89 9.52 1.00
N ALA A 149 16.13 10.83 0.90
CA ALA A 149 15.75 11.69 -0.21
C ALA A 149 16.99 12.47 -0.65
N VAL A 150 17.48 12.18 -1.85
CA VAL A 150 18.70 12.76 -2.40
C VAL A 150 18.35 14.07 -3.12
N SER A 151 19.13 15.13 -2.89
CA SER A 151 18.92 16.39 -3.58
C SER A 151 19.17 16.27 -5.09
N PRO A 152 18.54 17.10 -5.94
CA PRO A 152 18.70 17.01 -7.40
C PRO A 152 20.15 17.15 -7.88
N ASP A 153 21.00 17.86 -7.13
CA ASP A 153 22.42 18.02 -7.41
C ASP A 153 23.31 16.88 -6.85
N GLY A 154 22.71 15.90 -6.17
CA GLY A 154 23.40 14.73 -5.58
C GLY A 154 24.31 15.04 -4.40
N ARG A 155 24.33 16.28 -3.89
CA ARG A 155 25.24 16.68 -2.82
C ARG A 155 24.72 16.39 -1.41
N TRP A 156 23.41 16.26 -1.26
CA TRP A 156 22.77 16.17 0.05
C TRP A 156 21.78 15.03 0.10
N VAL A 157 21.62 14.44 1.29
CA VAL A 157 20.56 13.47 1.55
C VAL A 157 19.80 13.91 2.78
N ALA A 158 18.52 14.25 2.60
CA ALA A 158 17.58 14.40 3.71
C ALA A 158 17.01 13.02 4.06
N TYR A 159 16.76 12.74 5.33
CA TYR A 159 16.22 11.45 5.77
C TYR A 159 15.49 11.61 7.10
N VAL A 160 14.60 10.67 7.42
CA VAL A 160 14.00 10.60 8.76
C VAL A 160 14.97 9.86 9.68
N HIS A 161 15.25 10.44 10.82
CA HIS A 161 16.10 9.86 11.85
C HIS A 161 15.35 9.80 13.17
N SER A 162 15.52 8.71 13.91
CA SER A 162 14.95 8.55 15.26
C SER A 162 16.04 8.21 16.25
N TYR A 163 16.08 8.91 17.38
CA TYR A 163 16.97 8.60 18.49
C TYR A 163 16.37 9.07 19.82
N GLU A 164 16.46 8.22 20.86
CA GLU A 164 15.87 8.51 22.19
C GLU A 164 14.38 8.94 22.11
N ASP A 165 13.63 8.26 21.24
CA ASP A 165 12.21 8.53 20.96
C ASP A 165 11.92 9.95 20.40
N GLU A 166 12.94 10.63 19.87
CA GLU A 166 12.79 11.87 19.11
C GLU A 166 13.01 11.61 17.62
N ASP A 167 11.97 11.83 16.82
CA ASP A 167 12.07 11.84 15.36
C ASP A 167 12.49 13.23 14.86
N VAL A 168 13.30 13.25 13.80
CA VAL A 168 13.72 14.48 13.11
C VAL A 168 13.81 14.27 11.60
N ILE A 169 13.71 15.36 10.85
CA ILE A 169 14.29 15.41 9.50
C ILE A 169 15.76 15.74 9.66
N ALA A 170 16.64 14.80 9.30
CA ALA A 170 18.08 14.98 9.29
C ALA A 170 18.61 15.24 7.87
N ILE A 171 19.82 15.79 7.78
CA ILE A 171 20.57 15.97 6.52
C ILE A 171 22.01 15.50 6.66
N ALA A 172 22.49 14.80 5.65
CA ALA A 172 23.88 14.39 5.51
C ALA A 172 24.49 14.94 4.20
N ASP A 173 25.80 15.18 4.24
CA ASP A 173 26.61 15.37 3.04
C ASP A 173 26.77 14.03 2.31
N SER A 174 26.59 14.03 0.98
CA SER A 174 26.58 12.78 0.21
C SER A 174 27.93 12.03 0.26
N SER A 175 29.04 12.70 0.60
CA SER A 175 30.36 12.08 0.82
C SER A 175 30.52 11.37 2.16
N GLY A 176 29.69 11.71 3.16
CA GLY A 176 29.86 11.25 4.54
C GLY A 176 31.02 11.91 5.29
N GLU A 177 31.68 12.94 4.74
CA GLU A 177 32.81 13.62 5.39
C GLU A 177 32.39 14.55 6.53
N ARG A 178 31.11 14.95 6.58
CA ARG A 178 30.56 15.87 7.57
C ARG A 178 29.57 15.16 8.49
N TRP A 179 29.54 15.57 9.76
CA TRP A 179 28.56 15.07 10.71
C TRP A 179 27.14 15.49 10.28
N PRO A 180 26.15 14.57 10.28
CA PRO A 180 24.75 14.92 9.96
C PRO A 180 24.18 15.98 10.90
N GLN A 181 23.19 16.73 10.41
CA GLN A 181 22.51 17.80 11.16
C GLN A 181 20.99 17.63 11.14
N HIS A 182 20.31 18.20 12.12
CA HIS A 182 18.86 18.28 12.13
C HIS A 182 18.41 19.46 11.25
N LEU A 183 17.49 19.21 10.33
CA LEU A 183 16.78 20.23 9.56
C LEU A 183 15.48 20.64 10.22
N ALA A 184 14.71 19.68 10.74
CA ALA A 184 13.45 19.92 11.44
C ALA A 184 13.34 19.00 12.66
N SER A 185 12.85 19.53 13.78
CA SER A 185 12.70 18.84 15.07
C SER A 185 11.61 19.51 15.92
N GLY A 186 11.18 18.86 17.00
CA GLY A 186 10.19 19.38 17.95
C GLY A 186 8.75 18.94 17.71
N ARG A 187 8.54 17.96 16.83
CA ARG A 187 7.28 17.20 16.68
C ARG A 187 7.57 15.75 17.07
N ASP A 188 6.54 15.00 17.46
CA ASP A 188 6.77 13.60 17.86
C ASP A 188 7.12 12.71 16.65
N PHE A 189 6.61 13.03 15.45
CA PHE A 189 6.78 12.18 14.28
C PHE A 189 7.00 12.97 12.98
N TYR A 190 7.82 12.38 12.10
CA TYR A 190 8.15 12.92 10.78
C TYR A 190 8.10 11.83 9.70
N MET A 191 7.68 12.19 8.49
CA MET A 191 7.70 11.26 7.35
C MET A 191 8.06 11.93 6.03
N GLN A 192 8.66 11.13 5.14
CA GLN A 192 8.74 11.37 3.69
C GLN A 192 9.26 12.76 3.28
N PRO A 193 10.52 13.11 3.62
CA PRO A 193 11.13 14.30 3.06
C PRO A 193 11.21 14.18 1.53
N VAL A 194 10.86 15.25 0.82
CA VAL A 194 10.96 15.34 -0.65
C VAL A 194 11.56 16.67 -1.07
N TRP A 195 12.47 16.62 -2.04
CA TRP A 195 13.13 17.80 -2.59
C TRP A 195 12.30 18.43 -3.71
N SER A 196 12.32 19.76 -3.81
CA SER A 196 11.88 20.43 -5.04
C SER A 196 12.82 20.06 -6.19
N PRO A 197 12.36 20.05 -7.46
CA PRO A 197 13.21 19.79 -8.62
C PRO A 197 14.37 20.78 -8.75
N ARG A 198 14.20 22.02 -8.25
CA ARG A 198 15.24 23.05 -8.20
C ARG A 198 16.22 22.87 -7.03
N GLY A 199 15.89 21.99 -6.08
CA GLY A 199 16.68 21.72 -4.87
C GLY A 199 16.70 22.88 -3.87
N ASP A 200 15.85 23.89 -4.03
CA ASP A 200 15.79 25.08 -3.18
C ASP A 200 14.78 24.96 -2.03
N ARG A 201 13.89 23.96 -2.08
CA ARG A 201 12.90 23.67 -1.05
C ARG A 201 12.88 22.20 -0.65
N LEU A 202 12.42 21.95 0.56
CA LEU A 202 12.13 20.63 1.11
C LEU A 202 10.71 20.62 1.65
N ALA A 203 9.96 19.55 1.37
CA ALA A 203 8.65 19.31 1.98
C ALA A 203 8.66 17.99 2.75
N TRP A 204 7.83 17.88 3.78
CA TRP A 204 7.67 16.67 4.60
C TRP A 204 6.30 16.68 5.29
N VAL A 205 5.93 15.56 5.90
CA VAL A 205 4.74 15.47 6.76
C VAL A 205 5.16 15.25 8.21
N GLU A 206 4.46 15.91 9.15
CA GLU A 206 4.71 15.82 10.60
C GLU A 206 3.41 15.75 11.40
N TRP A 207 3.43 15.11 12.57
CA TRP A 207 2.30 15.05 13.50
C TRP A 207 2.77 14.82 14.94
N ASP A 208 1.86 14.94 15.91
CA ASP A 208 2.13 14.66 17.33
C ASP A 208 1.14 13.65 17.89
N HIS A 209 1.50 13.09 19.04
CA HIS A 209 0.53 12.53 19.96
C HIS A 209 -0.58 13.55 20.33
N PRO A 210 -1.82 13.07 20.54
CA PRO A 210 -2.25 11.67 20.52
C PRO A 210 -2.64 11.15 19.13
N ASN A 211 -2.35 11.89 18.05
CA ASN A 211 -2.76 11.49 16.71
C ASN A 211 -1.88 10.35 16.17
N MET A 212 -2.51 9.38 15.52
CA MET A 212 -1.90 8.61 14.44
C MET A 212 -1.91 9.46 13.15
N PRO A 213 -1.10 9.14 12.11
CA PRO A 213 -1.04 9.98 10.91
C PRO A 213 -2.37 10.05 10.13
N TRP A 214 -3.28 9.09 10.31
CA TRP A 214 -4.65 9.13 9.77
C TRP A 214 -5.66 9.87 10.66
N ASP A 215 -5.30 10.23 11.91
CA ASP A 215 -6.15 11.08 12.75
C ASP A 215 -5.99 12.55 12.36
N GLY A 216 -4.75 12.98 12.12
CA GLY A 216 -4.42 14.30 11.63
C GLY A 216 -2.91 14.52 11.54
N SER A 217 -2.47 15.14 10.45
CA SER A 217 -1.06 15.46 10.19
C SER A 217 -0.94 16.77 9.42
N GLU A 218 0.29 17.26 9.30
CA GLU A 218 0.58 18.52 8.65
C GLU A 218 1.58 18.34 7.53
N LEU A 219 1.30 18.98 6.39
CA LEU A 219 2.30 19.13 5.33
C LEU A 219 3.08 20.42 5.55
N ARG A 220 4.40 20.30 5.60
CA ARG A 220 5.35 21.39 5.77
C ARG A 220 6.16 21.60 4.51
N VAL A 221 6.51 22.86 4.24
CA VAL A 221 7.36 23.25 3.12
C VAL A 221 8.31 24.32 3.60
N ALA A 222 9.60 24.12 3.38
CA ALA A 222 10.63 25.06 3.81
C ALA A 222 11.52 25.47 2.65
N GLU A 223 11.84 26.76 2.59
CA GLU A 223 12.98 27.24 1.81
C GLU A 223 14.30 26.92 2.51
N ARG A 224 15.29 26.58 1.70
CA ARG A 224 16.63 26.24 2.17
C ARG A 224 17.56 27.44 2.16
N ALA A 225 18.39 27.54 3.18
CA ALA A 225 19.57 28.39 3.19
C ALA A 225 20.84 27.54 3.04
N PHE A 226 21.78 28.02 2.21
CA PHE A 226 23.11 27.44 2.05
C PHE A 226 24.14 28.36 2.73
N PRO A 227 24.37 28.21 4.03
CA PRO A 227 25.47 28.90 4.69
C PRO A 227 26.81 28.47 4.08
N GLU A 228 27.72 29.44 3.89
CA GLU A 228 29.05 29.18 3.35
C GLU A 228 29.81 28.17 4.24
N GLY A 229 30.32 27.10 3.63
CA GLY A 229 31.11 26.08 4.33
C GLY A 229 30.32 25.12 5.24
N ALA A 230 28.99 25.23 5.33
CA ALA A 230 28.17 24.40 6.21
C ALA A 230 27.14 23.54 5.46
N LEU A 231 26.47 22.64 6.19
CA LEU A 231 25.33 21.88 5.67
C LEU A 231 24.14 22.82 5.44
N PRO A 232 23.19 22.45 4.56
CA PRO A 232 22.00 23.25 4.38
C PRO A 232 21.16 23.35 5.65
N THR A 233 20.46 24.47 5.81
CA THR A 233 19.58 24.75 6.95
C THR A 233 18.19 25.16 6.46
N ILE A 234 17.19 25.00 7.31
CA ILE A 234 15.83 25.50 7.08
C ILE A 234 15.70 26.87 7.75
N ASP A 235 15.13 27.84 7.04
CA ASP A 235 14.71 29.12 7.64
C ASP A 235 13.34 28.94 8.33
N PRO A 236 13.25 28.98 9.67
CA PRO A 236 11.99 28.75 10.38
C PRO A 236 10.91 29.80 10.05
N SER A 237 11.30 31.00 9.60
CA SER A 237 10.37 32.07 9.22
C SER A 237 9.70 31.83 7.86
N LYS A 238 10.21 30.87 7.09
CA LYS A 238 9.75 30.51 5.74
C LYS A 238 9.20 29.09 5.66
N VAL A 239 8.66 28.59 6.77
CA VAL A 239 7.99 27.30 6.79
C VAL A 239 6.49 27.49 6.62
N GLY A 240 5.97 27.10 5.45
CA GLY A 240 4.54 27.03 5.18
C GLY A 240 3.92 25.76 5.78
N ALA A 241 2.62 25.79 6.06
CA ALA A 241 1.88 24.63 6.53
C ALA A 241 0.50 24.52 5.89
N VAL A 242 0.14 23.32 5.47
CA VAL A 242 -1.24 22.96 5.12
C VAL A 242 -1.81 22.17 6.31
N ARG A 243 -2.79 22.75 7.02
CA ARG A 243 -3.33 22.26 8.31
C ARG A 243 -4.86 22.08 8.31
N PRO A 244 -5.44 21.22 7.45
CA PRO A 244 -6.80 20.77 7.67
C PRO A 244 -6.85 19.95 8.97
N HIS A 245 -7.99 19.94 9.67
CA HIS A 245 -8.23 18.96 10.74
C HIS A 245 -8.47 17.56 10.12
N ALA A 246 -7.45 17.04 9.42
CA ALA A 246 -7.52 15.92 8.50
C ALA A 246 -6.14 15.24 8.40
N ALA A 247 -6.14 14.01 7.90
CA ALA A 247 -4.93 13.30 7.54
C ALA A 247 -4.37 13.84 6.22
N ILE A 248 -3.07 14.13 6.20
CA ILE A 248 -2.29 14.42 5.00
C ILE A 248 -1.18 13.38 4.84
N LEU A 249 -0.98 12.89 3.62
CA LEU A 249 0.15 12.05 3.29
C LEU A 249 0.72 12.36 1.90
N GLN A 250 1.96 11.89 1.70
CA GLN A 250 2.67 11.87 0.43
C GLN A 250 2.79 13.24 -0.26
N PRO A 251 3.69 14.11 0.21
CA PRO A 251 4.05 15.31 -0.55
C PRO A 251 4.80 14.95 -1.83
N ALA A 252 4.52 15.66 -2.92
CA ALA A 252 5.31 15.61 -4.14
C ALA A 252 5.27 16.97 -4.87
N PHE A 253 6.41 17.47 -5.31
CA PHE A 253 6.45 18.70 -6.09
C PHE A 253 5.98 18.46 -7.53
N SER A 254 5.39 19.48 -8.14
CA SER A 254 5.24 19.55 -9.60
C SER A 254 6.61 19.59 -10.29
N PRO A 255 6.72 19.19 -11.57
CA PRO A 255 8.00 19.17 -12.28
C PRO A 255 8.68 20.55 -12.38
N ASP A 256 7.89 21.63 -12.40
CA ASP A 256 8.41 23.00 -12.34
C ASP A 256 8.80 23.43 -10.91
N GLY A 257 8.33 22.74 -9.87
CA GLY A 257 8.59 23.07 -8.47
C GLY A 257 7.74 24.22 -7.91
N ASP A 258 6.68 24.62 -8.61
CA ASP A 258 5.83 25.74 -8.23
C ASP A 258 4.53 25.31 -7.50
N ALA A 259 4.23 24.02 -7.48
CA ALA A 259 3.11 23.43 -6.75
C ALA A 259 3.51 22.17 -5.96
N LEU A 260 2.67 21.81 -4.98
CA LEU A 260 2.74 20.57 -4.22
C LEU A 260 1.46 19.76 -4.38
N TYR A 261 1.63 18.49 -4.72
CA TYR A 261 0.60 17.48 -4.67
C TYR A 261 0.67 16.72 -3.35
N PHE A 262 -0.50 16.34 -2.82
CA PHE A 262 -0.63 15.53 -1.61
C PHE A 262 -2.02 14.90 -1.54
N ILE A 263 -2.19 13.88 -0.70
CA ILE A 263 -3.50 13.33 -0.38
C ILE A 263 -4.01 13.96 0.92
N SER A 264 -5.30 14.31 0.96
CA SER A 264 -5.97 14.77 2.18
C SER A 264 -7.37 14.18 2.30
N ASP A 265 -7.73 13.75 3.51
CA ASP A 265 -9.06 13.20 3.83
C ASP A 265 -10.06 14.24 4.37
N ALA A 266 -9.75 15.54 4.24
CA ALA A 266 -10.56 16.64 4.79
C ALA A 266 -12.00 16.67 4.27
N SER A 267 -12.27 16.05 3.12
CA SER A 267 -13.60 15.93 2.53
C SER A 267 -14.45 14.81 3.14
N GLY A 268 -13.87 13.97 3.99
CA GLY A 268 -14.42 12.69 4.42
C GLY A 268 -13.88 11.49 3.63
N TRP A 269 -13.20 11.72 2.51
CA TRP A 269 -12.48 10.72 1.71
C TRP A 269 -11.10 11.24 1.36
N GLY A 270 -10.09 10.36 1.31
CA GLY A 270 -8.74 10.70 0.89
C GLY A 270 -8.72 11.06 -0.59
N HIS A 271 -8.52 12.34 -0.92
CA HIS A 271 -8.46 12.85 -2.29
C HIS A 271 -7.13 13.53 -2.61
N LEU A 272 -6.74 13.50 -3.87
CA LEU A 272 -5.56 14.19 -4.39
C LEU A 272 -5.83 15.69 -4.43
N HIS A 273 -4.89 16.48 -3.92
CA HIS A 273 -4.92 17.93 -3.90
C HIS A 273 -3.67 18.51 -4.57
N CYS A 274 -3.79 19.76 -5.01
CA CYS A 274 -2.70 20.58 -5.50
C CYS A 274 -2.69 21.89 -4.69
N HIS A 275 -1.53 22.26 -4.16
CA HIS A 275 -1.28 23.52 -3.47
C HIS A 275 -0.30 24.36 -4.27
N ASP A 276 -0.73 25.54 -4.69
CA ASP A 276 0.11 26.52 -5.38
C ASP A 276 0.98 27.26 -4.36
N LEU A 277 2.29 27.21 -4.53
CA LEU A 277 3.24 27.77 -3.57
C LEU A 277 3.34 29.30 -3.64
N ALA A 278 2.93 29.91 -4.76
CA ALA A 278 2.98 31.35 -4.95
C ALA A 278 1.74 32.04 -4.38
N THR A 279 0.56 31.46 -4.59
CA THR A 279 -0.72 32.02 -4.13
C THR A 279 -1.14 31.50 -2.76
N GLY A 280 -0.65 30.32 -2.36
CA GLY A 280 -1.10 29.60 -1.17
C GLY A 280 -2.47 28.94 -1.33
N GLU A 281 -3.02 28.90 -2.54
CA GLU A 281 -4.31 28.28 -2.84
C GLU A 281 -4.19 26.76 -2.90
N THR A 282 -5.13 26.06 -2.27
CA THR A 282 -5.26 24.61 -2.34
C THR A 282 -6.55 24.23 -3.05
N ARG A 283 -6.47 23.31 -4.01
CA ARG A 283 -7.62 22.75 -4.73
C ARG A 283 -7.59 21.22 -4.74
N ALA A 284 -8.75 20.60 -4.61
CA ALA A 284 -8.93 19.17 -4.83
C ALA A 284 -8.90 18.85 -6.32
N LEU A 285 -8.24 17.76 -6.70
CA LEU A 285 -8.14 17.26 -8.08
C LEU A 285 -9.06 16.07 -8.33
N THR A 286 -9.47 15.39 -7.26
CA THR A 286 -10.33 14.23 -7.27
C THR A 286 -11.48 14.44 -6.29
N SER A 287 -12.58 13.73 -6.49
CA SER A 287 -13.77 13.82 -5.64
C SER A 287 -14.60 12.53 -5.69
N GLY A 288 -15.65 12.46 -4.88
CA GLY A 288 -16.59 11.34 -4.83
C GLY A 288 -16.28 10.32 -3.74
N ASP A 289 -17.13 9.29 -3.66
CA ASP A 289 -17.10 8.26 -2.62
C ASP A 289 -16.12 7.13 -2.97
N CYS A 290 -14.84 7.48 -3.00
CA CYS A 290 -13.72 6.57 -3.28
C CYS A 290 -12.43 7.10 -2.63
N GLU A 291 -11.48 6.19 -2.40
CA GLU A 291 -10.21 6.52 -1.74
C GLU A 291 -9.07 6.67 -2.74
N TYR A 292 -8.28 7.73 -2.59
CA TYR A 292 -6.96 7.90 -3.18
C TYR A 292 -5.85 7.83 -2.12
N GLY A 293 -6.21 7.74 -0.84
CA GLY A 293 -5.29 7.63 0.28
C GLY A 293 -5.20 6.23 0.87
N THR A 294 -4.29 6.09 1.83
CA THR A 294 -4.18 4.91 2.69
C THR A 294 -3.63 5.33 4.06
N PRO A 295 -3.91 4.60 5.15
CA PRO A 295 -3.28 4.84 6.44
C PRO A 295 -1.75 4.71 6.35
N ALA A 296 -1.04 5.79 6.67
CA ALA A 296 0.42 5.85 6.58
C ALA A 296 1.11 5.19 7.79
N TRP A 297 1.06 3.85 7.87
CA TRP A 297 1.72 3.07 8.95
C TRP A 297 3.25 3.10 8.90
N GLY A 298 3.82 3.19 7.70
CA GLY A 298 5.25 3.12 7.47
C GLY A 298 5.75 4.22 6.55
N GLN A 299 7.06 4.30 6.44
CA GLN A 299 7.74 5.27 5.59
C GLN A 299 7.68 4.83 4.12
N GLY A 300 7.79 5.79 3.19
CA GLY A 300 7.80 5.51 1.75
C GLY A 300 6.47 4.99 1.15
N VAL A 301 5.33 5.14 1.83
CA VAL A 301 3.99 4.93 1.24
C VAL A 301 3.77 5.83 0.03
N GLY A 302 3.33 5.26 -1.10
CA GLY A 302 3.02 5.98 -2.33
C GLY A 302 1.69 5.55 -2.92
N MET A 303 0.80 6.51 -3.13
CA MET A 303 -0.54 6.40 -3.70
C MET A 303 -0.68 7.09 -5.06
N PHE A 304 0.25 7.99 -5.40
CA PHE A 304 0.30 8.64 -6.71
C PHE A 304 1.75 8.90 -7.18
N ALA A 305 1.91 9.20 -8.47
CA ALA A 305 3.17 9.61 -9.08
C ALA A 305 2.93 10.80 -10.01
N VAL A 306 3.82 11.79 -9.95
CA VAL A 306 3.80 12.96 -10.84
C VAL A 306 4.70 12.68 -12.04
N LEU A 307 4.15 12.71 -13.23
CA LEU A 307 4.87 12.49 -14.50
C LEU A 307 5.65 13.75 -14.93
N PRO A 308 6.66 13.63 -15.81
CA PRO A 308 7.39 14.78 -16.35
C PRO A 308 6.49 15.84 -17.03
N SER A 309 5.40 15.40 -17.67
CA SER A 309 4.36 16.29 -18.23
C SER A 309 3.56 17.09 -17.20
N GLY A 310 3.70 16.76 -15.91
CA GLY A 310 2.90 17.34 -14.82
C GLY A 310 1.54 16.65 -14.63
N ARG A 311 1.19 15.66 -15.46
CA ARG A 311 0.06 14.76 -15.21
C ARG A 311 0.34 13.89 -13.99
N VAL A 312 -0.70 13.39 -13.33
CA VAL A 312 -0.58 12.55 -12.14
C VAL A 312 -1.23 11.20 -12.38
N VAL A 313 -0.51 10.10 -12.14
CA VAL A 313 -1.12 8.77 -12.04
C VAL A 313 -1.40 8.49 -10.57
N ALA A 314 -2.64 8.18 -10.22
CA ALA A 314 -3.05 7.89 -8.85
C ALA A 314 -3.76 6.55 -8.74
N ILE A 315 -3.65 5.91 -7.58
CA ILE A 315 -4.40 4.72 -7.22
C ILE A 315 -5.77 5.16 -6.70
N ARG A 316 -6.84 4.78 -7.39
CA ARG A 316 -8.21 4.94 -6.93
C ARG A 316 -8.75 3.61 -6.42
N GLN A 317 -9.29 3.60 -5.21
CA GLN A 317 -9.83 2.42 -4.54
C GLN A 317 -11.31 2.57 -4.26
N ARG A 318 -12.06 1.49 -4.49
CA ARG A 318 -13.49 1.40 -4.17
C ARG A 318 -13.87 -0.04 -3.84
N GLN A 319 -14.50 -0.25 -2.70
CA GLN A 319 -14.99 -1.58 -2.26
C GLN A 319 -13.88 -2.67 -2.29
N GLY A 320 -12.65 -2.30 -1.93
CA GLY A 320 -11.50 -3.22 -1.94
C GLY A 320 -10.88 -3.49 -3.32
N PHE A 321 -11.32 -2.81 -4.38
CA PHE A 321 -10.72 -2.91 -5.72
C PHE A 321 -10.03 -1.60 -6.08
N ALA A 322 -8.82 -1.71 -6.61
CA ALA A 322 -8.01 -0.58 -7.06
C ALA A 322 -7.92 -0.49 -8.59
N ARG A 323 -7.77 0.74 -9.09
CA ARG A 323 -7.47 1.08 -10.49
C ARG A 323 -6.45 2.20 -10.51
N LEU A 324 -5.59 2.21 -11.54
CA LEU A 324 -4.79 3.39 -11.84
C LEU A 324 -5.61 4.36 -12.67
N VAL A 325 -5.60 5.63 -12.27
CA VAL A 325 -6.25 6.72 -12.99
C VAL A 325 -5.24 7.81 -13.31
N LEU A 326 -5.41 8.44 -14.47
CA LEU A 326 -4.66 9.60 -14.92
C LEU A 326 -5.46 10.86 -14.61
N VAL A 327 -4.82 11.82 -13.95
CA VAL A 327 -5.37 13.12 -13.59
C VAL A 327 -4.59 14.19 -14.34
N ASP A 328 -5.30 15.11 -14.98
CA ASP A 328 -4.72 16.22 -15.75
C ASP A 328 -4.13 17.31 -14.81
N GLY A 329 -2.98 16.99 -14.22
CA GLY A 329 -2.07 17.89 -13.49
C GLY A 329 -2.68 19.05 -12.70
N ALA A 330 -2.02 20.20 -12.78
CA ALA A 330 -2.43 21.44 -12.11
C ALA A 330 -3.67 22.11 -12.76
N GLY A 331 -4.23 21.55 -13.83
CA GLY A 331 -5.44 22.07 -14.49
C GLY A 331 -6.75 21.54 -13.90
N GLY A 332 -6.73 20.33 -13.35
CA GLY A 332 -7.95 19.62 -12.95
C GLY A 332 -8.73 19.09 -14.16
N GLY A 333 -9.51 18.03 -13.91
CA GLY A 333 -10.24 17.29 -14.94
C GLY A 333 -10.78 16.00 -14.34
N GLU A 334 -11.76 15.38 -14.98
CA GLU A 334 -12.28 14.08 -14.54
C GLU A 334 -11.18 13.00 -14.68
N PRO A 335 -10.83 12.28 -13.61
CA PRO A 335 -9.80 11.24 -13.67
C PRO A 335 -10.15 10.14 -14.69
N ARG A 336 -9.23 9.87 -15.62
CA ARG A 336 -9.38 8.81 -16.63
C ARG A 336 -8.77 7.52 -16.14
N GLU A 337 -9.53 6.43 -16.10
CA GLU A 337 -8.98 5.10 -15.80
C GLU A 337 -8.03 4.63 -16.90
N LEU A 338 -6.86 4.12 -16.52
CA LEU A 338 -5.93 3.50 -17.45
C LEU A 338 -6.42 2.08 -17.81
N ASP A 339 -6.46 1.78 -19.11
CA ASP A 339 -6.87 0.46 -19.62
C ASP A 339 -5.74 -0.56 -19.43
N LEU A 340 -5.64 -1.09 -18.20
CA LEU A 340 -4.70 -2.15 -17.83
C LEU A 340 -5.41 -3.52 -17.83
N PRO A 341 -4.67 -4.63 -17.95
CA PRO A 341 -5.25 -5.97 -17.86
C PRO A 341 -6.14 -6.14 -16.62
N ALA A 342 -7.36 -6.62 -16.82
CA ALA A 342 -8.40 -6.70 -15.79
C ALA A 342 -8.08 -7.66 -14.63
N GLU A 343 -7.01 -8.45 -14.75
CA GLU A 343 -6.49 -9.30 -13.70
C GLU A 343 -5.86 -8.52 -12.54
N TYR A 344 -5.50 -7.25 -12.73
CA TYR A 344 -4.97 -6.39 -11.68
C TYR A 344 -6.10 -5.68 -10.93
N ALA A 345 -6.10 -5.82 -9.60
CA ALA A 345 -7.13 -5.26 -8.72
C ALA A 345 -6.54 -4.59 -7.47
N SER A 346 -5.22 -4.57 -7.33
CA SER A 346 -4.47 -3.96 -6.23
C SER A 346 -3.19 -3.36 -6.81
N PHE A 347 -2.84 -2.16 -6.35
CA PHE A 347 -1.67 -1.41 -6.78
C PHE A 347 -0.99 -0.75 -5.58
N GLU A 348 0.34 -0.70 -5.58
CA GLU A 348 1.14 -0.09 -4.52
C GLU A 348 2.33 0.67 -5.13
N ASN A 349 2.69 1.79 -4.50
CA ASN A 349 3.90 2.57 -4.80
C ASN A 349 4.12 2.87 -6.31
N PRO A 350 3.18 3.56 -6.99
CA PRO A 350 3.45 4.06 -8.33
C PRO A 350 4.60 5.07 -8.27
N VAL A 351 5.58 4.93 -9.16
CA VAL A 351 6.70 5.87 -9.33
C VAL A 351 6.93 6.19 -10.80
N ALA A 352 7.02 7.49 -11.11
CA ALA A 352 7.20 7.99 -12.47
C ALA A 352 8.69 7.99 -12.85
N SER A 353 8.98 7.71 -14.11
CA SER A 353 10.30 8.02 -14.66
C SER A 353 10.52 9.55 -14.61
N PRO A 354 11.72 10.01 -14.21
CA PRO A 354 12.03 11.44 -14.17
C PRO A 354 12.15 12.08 -15.56
N THR A 355 12.26 11.30 -16.64
CA THR A 355 12.56 11.80 -17.98
C THR A 355 11.55 11.40 -19.05
N GLU A 356 10.76 10.34 -18.81
CA GLU A 356 9.83 9.76 -19.79
C GLU A 356 8.43 9.59 -19.18
N GLU A 357 7.39 9.50 -20.02
CA GLU A 357 6.01 9.24 -19.59
C GLU A 357 5.80 7.74 -19.30
N ARG A 358 6.54 7.26 -18.30
CA ARG A 358 6.56 5.86 -17.88
C ARG A 358 6.33 5.76 -16.39
N LEU A 359 5.71 4.66 -15.99
CA LEU A 359 5.42 4.35 -14.60
C LEU A 359 5.96 2.97 -14.24
N ALA A 360 6.64 2.86 -13.10
CA ALA A 360 6.83 1.59 -12.43
C ALA A 360 5.83 1.49 -11.26
N VAL A 361 5.21 0.33 -11.08
CA VAL A 361 4.19 0.13 -10.04
C VAL A 361 4.17 -1.33 -9.58
N ILE A 362 3.92 -1.55 -8.30
CA ILE A 362 3.63 -2.89 -7.79
C ILE A 362 2.15 -3.18 -8.06
N ALA A 363 1.84 -4.30 -8.69
CA ALA A 363 0.47 -4.70 -8.96
C ALA A 363 0.22 -6.14 -8.55
N SER A 364 -1.03 -6.44 -8.19
CA SER A 364 -1.49 -7.81 -7.96
C SER A 364 -2.99 -7.91 -8.24
N GLY A 365 -3.49 -9.14 -8.19
CA GLY A 365 -4.91 -9.41 -8.25
C GLY A 365 -5.26 -10.68 -7.48
N PRO A 366 -6.55 -11.03 -7.42
CA PRO A 366 -6.98 -12.12 -6.56
C PRO A 366 -6.36 -13.46 -6.99
N THR A 367 -6.14 -13.63 -8.30
CA THR A 367 -5.57 -14.81 -8.93
C THR A 367 -4.17 -14.57 -9.51
N THR A 368 -3.56 -13.43 -9.19
CA THR A 368 -2.40 -12.89 -9.90
C THR A 368 -1.38 -12.42 -8.86
N SER A 369 -0.29 -13.18 -8.69
CA SER A 369 0.75 -12.89 -7.71
C SER A 369 1.35 -11.49 -7.90
N LEU A 370 1.75 -10.89 -6.78
CA LEU A 370 2.33 -9.55 -6.71
C LEU A 370 3.56 -9.43 -7.64
N ARG A 371 3.69 -8.30 -8.33
CA ARG A 371 4.73 -8.10 -9.36
C ARG A 371 5.05 -6.63 -9.58
N ILE A 372 6.24 -6.35 -10.13
CA ILE A 372 6.61 -5.04 -10.65
C ILE A 372 6.20 -4.97 -12.11
N LEU A 373 5.39 -3.96 -12.45
CA LEU A 373 5.04 -3.59 -13.81
C LEU A 373 5.80 -2.34 -14.23
N LEU A 374 6.20 -2.30 -15.49
CA LEU A 374 6.53 -1.09 -16.23
C LEU A 374 5.34 -0.77 -17.16
N VAL A 375 4.86 0.47 -17.12
CA VAL A 375 3.70 0.93 -17.90
C VAL A 375 4.13 2.13 -18.74
N GLU A 376 4.04 1.98 -20.06
CA GLU A 376 4.31 3.04 -21.04
C GLU A 376 3.03 3.85 -21.29
N LEU A 377 3.05 5.14 -20.93
CA LEU A 377 1.84 5.99 -20.94
C LEU A 377 1.72 6.85 -22.20
N ASP A 378 2.67 6.73 -23.13
CA ASP A 378 2.65 7.40 -24.44
C ASP A 378 1.71 6.70 -25.44
N GLN A 379 1.20 5.51 -25.11
CA GLN A 379 0.30 4.71 -25.92
C GLN A 379 -1.09 4.61 -25.26
N ASP A 380 -2.14 4.43 -26.07
CA ASP A 380 -3.51 4.19 -25.62
C ASP A 380 -4.11 3.00 -26.40
N PRO A 381 -4.34 1.82 -25.78
CA PRO A 381 -4.09 1.53 -24.36
C PRO A 381 -2.58 1.54 -24.01
N PRO A 382 -2.22 1.77 -22.72
CA PRO A 382 -0.84 1.69 -22.27
C PRO A 382 -0.21 0.32 -22.54
N GLU A 383 1.06 0.30 -22.91
CA GLU A 383 1.83 -0.94 -22.99
C GLU A 383 2.30 -1.32 -21.58
N VAL A 384 2.14 -2.60 -21.21
CA VAL A 384 2.44 -3.11 -19.88
C VAL A 384 3.44 -4.26 -19.96
N VAL A 385 4.59 -4.10 -19.31
CA VAL A 385 5.65 -5.10 -19.22
C VAL A 385 5.80 -5.56 -17.77
N THR A 386 5.84 -6.86 -17.53
CA THR A 386 6.16 -7.40 -16.19
C THR A 386 7.67 -7.54 -16.04
N LEU A 387 8.25 -6.81 -15.09
CA LEU A 387 9.69 -6.85 -14.82
C LEU A 387 10.07 -7.91 -13.79
N ARG A 388 9.21 -8.14 -12.79
CA ARG A 388 9.54 -9.04 -11.68
C ARG A 388 8.31 -9.64 -11.02
N LEU A 389 8.33 -10.95 -10.78
CA LEU A 389 7.28 -11.66 -10.04
C LEU A 389 7.71 -11.89 -8.58
N SER A 390 6.77 -11.74 -7.65
CA SER A 390 6.92 -12.12 -6.24
C SER A 390 6.98 -13.64 -6.07
N ASP A 391 6.17 -14.37 -6.85
CA ASP A 391 6.13 -15.82 -6.86
C ASP A 391 6.15 -16.30 -8.31
N PRO A 392 7.20 -17.03 -8.75
CA PRO A 392 7.25 -17.60 -10.09
C PRO A 392 6.33 -18.82 -10.24
N ALA A 393 5.80 -19.38 -9.15
CA ALA A 393 4.88 -20.50 -9.21
C ALA A 393 3.57 -20.08 -9.89
N ALA A 394 3.34 -20.62 -11.08
CA ALA A 394 2.08 -20.47 -11.79
C ALA A 394 1.07 -21.50 -11.24
N PHE A 395 0.07 -21.02 -10.50
CA PHE A 395 -1.08 -21.84 -10.14
C PHE A 395 -2.13 -21.80 -11.25
N PRO A 396 -2.81 -22.91 -11.57
CA PRO A 396 -3.91 -22.88 -12.53
C PRO A 396 -5.00 -21.93 -12.04
N ALA A 397 -5.44 -21.01 -12.90
CA ALA A 397 -6.47 -20.02 -12.53
C ALA A 397 -7.76 -20.67 -12.02
N ALA A 398 -8.10 -21.87 -12.53
CA ALA A 398 -9.27 -22.63 -12.09
C ALA A 398 -9.15 -23.22 -10.67
N SER A 399 -7.93 -23.27 -10.10
CA SER A 399 -7.67 -23.68 -8.72
C SER A 399 -7.57 -22.48 -7.75
N LEU A 400 -7.80 -21.25 -8.24
CA LEU A 400 -7.74 -20.00 -7.48
C LEU A 400 -9.13 -19.38 -7.33
N SER A 401 -9.37 -18.76 -6.19
CA SER A 401 -10.62 -18.10 -5.86
C SER A 401 -10.61 -16.64 -6.29
N VAL A 402 -11.72 -16.20 -6.88
CA VAL A 402 -11.99 -14.79 -7.22
C VAL A 402 -13.00 -14.27 -6.20
N PRO A 403 -12.74 -13.15 -5.51
CA PRO A 403 -13.64 -12.62 -4.51
C PRO A 403 -14.89 -12.00 -5.13
N ASP A 404 -16.02 -12.19 -4.44
CA ASP A 404 -17.23 -11.40 -4.62
C ASP A 404 -17.25 -10.30 -3.53
N PRO A 405 -17.37 -9.01 -3.88
CA PRO A 405 -17.64 -7.98 -2.88
C PRO A 405 -19.00 -8.21 -2.24
N VAL A 406 -19.04 -8.18 -0.92
CA VAL A 406 -20.26 -8.38 -0.14
C VAL A 406 -20.43 -7.26 0.88
N SER A 407 -21.69 -6.93 1.16
CA SER A 407 -22.05 -6.11 2.31
C SER A 407 -23.17 -6.75 3.12
N TRP A 408 -23.28 -6.38 4.39
CA TRP A 408 -24.37 -6.76 5.28
C TRP A 408 -24.62 -5.67 6.31
N THR A 409 -25.85 -5.63 6.83
CA THR A 409 -26.23 -4.69 7.88
C THR A 409 -26.03 -5.37 9.23
N HIS A 410 -25.22 -4.78 10.09
CA HIS A 410 -25.11 -5.20 11.49
C HIS A 410 -26.39 -4.84 12.27
N ALA A 411 -26.65 -5.48 13.41
CA ALA A 411 -27.85 -5.25 14.24
C ALA A 411 -28.05 -3.79 14.70
N ALA A 412 -26.98 -2.99 14.74
CA ALA A 412 -27.00 -1.56 15.04
C ALA A 412 -27.32 -0.65 13.83
N GLY A 413 -27.55 -1.22 12.63
CA GLY A 413 -27.98 -0.49 11.43
C GLY A 413 -26.88 -0.02 10.47
N SER A 414 -25.60 -0.13 10.86
CA SER A 414 -24.47 0.21 9.97
C SER A 414 -24.23 -0.88 8.92
N GLU A 415 -23.92 -0.46 7.69
CA GLU A 415 -23.43 -1.36 6.65
C GLU A 415 -21.96 -1.70 6.90
N VAL A 416 -21.61 -2.98 6.77
CA VAL A 416 -20.26 -3.50 6.84
C VAL A 416 -19.92 -4.15 5.50
N HIS A 417 -18.67 -4.02 5.07
CA HIS A 417 -18.21 -4.53 3.79
C HIS A 417 -17.17 -5.64 3.96
N GLY A 418 -17.00 -6.45 2.93
CA GLY A 418 -15.95 -7.46 2.88
C GLY A 418 -15.81 -8.09 1.52
N LEU A 419 -14.87 -9.02 1.43
CA LEU A 419 -14.63 -9.82 0.24
C LEU A 419 -14.89 -11.29 0.58
N TYR A 420 -15.84 -11.90 -0.13
CA TYR A 420 -16.17 -13.31 0.00
C TYR A 420 -15.44 -14.13 -1.07
N TYR A 421 -14.58 -15.04 -0.64
CA TYR A 421 -13.86 -15.97 -1.51
C TYR A 421 -14.52 -17.35 -1.41
N PRO A 422 -15.19 -17.82 -2.47
CA PRO A 422 -15.72 -19.19 -2.49
C PRO A 422 -14.60 -20.23 -2.54
N PRO A 423 -14.88 -21.48 -2.15
CA PRO A 423 -14.00 -22.61 -2.46
C PRO A 423 -13.68 -22.69 -3.95
N ALA A 424 -12.43 -22.97 -4.30
CA ALA A 424 -11.97 -23.01 -5.69
C ALA A 424 -11.18 -24.28 -5.99
N SER A 425 -11.66 -25.08 -6.94
CA SER A 425 -10.94 -26.24 -7.45
C SER A 425 -11.48 -26.62 -8.82
N ASP A 426 -10.59 -27.05 -9.70
CA ASP A 426 -10.92 -27.69 -10.98
C ASP A 426 -11.08 -29.21 -10.84
N ARG A 427 -10.69 -29.77 -9.69
CA ARG A 427 -10.64 -31.22 -9.43
C ARG A 427 -11.71 -31.70 -8.48
N PHE A 428 -12.13 -30.86 -7.54
CA PHE A 428 -12.99 -31.28 -6.43
C PHE A 428 -14.21 -30.38 -6.28
N PHE A 429 -15.31 -30.98 -5.84
CA PHE A 429 -16.50 -30.25 -5.40
C PHE A 429 -17.15 -30.97 -4.22
N ASP A 430 -18.06 -30.30 -3.52
CA ASP A 430 -18.96 -30.91 -2.55
C ASP A 430 -20.35 -30.29 -2.68
N GLU A 431 -21.35 -30.90 -2.02
CA GLU A 431 -22.72 -30.40 -1.96
C GLU A 431 -22.97 -29.60 -0.69
N GLY A 432 -23.94 -28.68 -0.77
CA GLY A 432 -24.32 -27.83 0.35
C GLY A 432 -23.36 -26.67 0.59
N PRO A 433 -23.55 -25.93 1.69
CA PRO A 433 -22.72 -24.78 2.00
C PRO A 433 -21.35 -25.23 2.56
N PRO A 434 -20.25 -24.53 2.20
CA PRO A 434 -18.90 -24.84 2.69
C PRO A 434 -18.68 -24.37 4.15
N PRO A 435 -17.69 -24.94 4.86
CA PRO A 435 -17.17 -24.32 6.07
C PRO A 435 -16.62 -22.92 5.76
N LEU A 436 -16.79 -21.97 6.68
CA LEU A 436 -16.35 -20.60 6.51
C LEU A 436 -15.24 -20.23 7.49
N VAL A 437 -14.20 -19.60 6.96
CA VAL A 437 -13.18 -18.93 7.75
C VAL A 437 -13.39 -17.42 7.65
N VAL A 438 -13.64 -16.76 8.79
CA VAL A 438 -13.62 -15.31 8.87
C VAL A 438 -12.18 -14.84 8.99
N PHE A 439 -11.69 -14.11 8.00
CA PHE A 439 -10.36 -13.51 7.97
C PHE A 439 -10.44 -12.07 8.49
N VAL A 440 -9.68 -11.77 9.53
CA VAL A 440 -9.64 -10.46 10.19
C VAL A 440 -8.27 -9.82 9.98
N HIS A 441 -8.22 -8.68 9.29
CA HIS A 441 -6.98 -7.95 9.03
C HIS A 441 -6.43 -7.26 10.30
N GLY A 442 -5.11 -7.00 10.28
CA GLY A 442 -4.42 -6.19 11.28
C GLY A 442 -4.62 -4.68 11.05
N GLY A 443 -3.93 -3.84 11.82
CA GLY A 443 -4.08 -2.38 11.79
C GLY A 443 -4.39 -1.85 13.19
N PRO A 444 -5.66 -1.73 13.61
CA PRO A 444 -6.90 -2.11 12.91
C PRO A 444 -7.33 -1.10 11.83
N THR A 445 -6.68 0.06 11.76
CA THR A 445 -6.89 1.06 10.71
C THR A 445 -6.14 0.66 9.44
N ASP A 446 -6.70 -0.30 8.71
CA ASP A 446 -6.27 -0.80 7.40
C ASP A 446 -7.45 -1.49 6.70
N HIS A 447 -7.28 -2.12 5.55
CA HIS A 447 -8.32 -2.95 4.94
C HIS A 447 -7.76 -4.11 4.10
N VAL A 448 -8.61 -5.09 3.82
CA VAL A 448 -8.34 -6.12 2.82
C VAL A 448 -8.84 -5.65 1.47
N ASP A 449 -7.92 -5.62 0.52
CA ASP A 449 -8.17 -5.43 -0.91
C ASP A 449 -8.28 -6.76 -1.67
N ALA A 450 -8.66 -6.68 -2.94
CA ALA A 450 -8.74 -7.79 -3.88
C ALA A 450 -7.37 -8.16 -4.49
N GLY A 451 -6.27 -7.85 -3.81
CA GLY A 451 -4.92 -8.24 -4.19
C GLY A 451 -4.63 -9.73 -3.95
N TRP A 452 -3.40 -10.14 -4.26
CA TRP A 452 -2.96 -11.51 -4.04
C TRP A 452 -2.84 -11.85 -2.55
N ARG A 453 -3.65 -12.81 -2.09
CA ARG A 453 -3.68 -13.24 -0.68
C ARG A 453 -3.37 -14.74 -0.59
N PRO A 454 -2.09 -15.15 -0.45
CA PRO A 454 -1.70 -16.56 -0.48
C PRO A 454 -2.41 -17.41 0.58
N GLN A 455 -2.63 -16.87 1.79
CA GLN A 455 -3.34 -17.58 2.86
C GLN A 455 -4.82 -17.85 2.52
N ILE A 456 -5.49 -16.90 1.88
CA ILE A 456 -6.87 -17.05 1.44
C ILE A 456 -6.95 -18.10 0.33
N GLN A 457 -6.05 -18.03 -0.66
CA GLN A 457 -5.98 -19.03 -1.74
C GLN A 457 -5.67 -20.44 -1.23
N PHE A 458 -4.81 -20.55 -0.22
CA PHE A 458 -4.50 -21.83 0.43
C PHE A 458 -5.73 -22.49 1.06
N LEU A 459 -6.59 -21.70 1.71
CA LEU A 459 -7.85 -22.17 2.31
C LEU A 459 -8.91 -22.46 1.24
N ALA A 460 -9.10 -21.53 0.30
CA ALA A 460 -10.10 -21.67 -0.76
C ALA A 460 -9.84 -22.89 -1.65
N SER A 461 -8.58 -23.16 -1.99
CA SER A 461 -8.17 -24.34 -2.76
C SER A 461 -8.38 -25.67 -2.03
N ARG A 462 -8.69 -25.64 -0.73
CA ARG A 462 -8.95 -26.82 0.11
C ARG A 462 -10.42 -27.02 0.44
N GLY A 463 -11.32 -26.22 -0.11
CA GLY A 463 -12.75 -26.37 0.11
C GLY A 463 -13.33 -25.42 1.17
N TYR A 464 -12.56 -24.49 1.71
CA TYR A 464 -13.08 -23.49 2.67
C TYR A 464 -13.56 -22.24 1.94
N ALA A 465 -14.72 -21.71 2.33
CA ALA A 465 -15.02 -20.33 2.02
C ALA A 465 -14.22 -19.41 2.95
N VAL A 466 -13.87 -18.22 2.49
CA VAL A 466 -13.24 -17.18 3.31
C VAL A 466 -14.02 -15.88 3.20
N LEU A 467 -14.36 -15.29 4.34
CA LEU A 467 -14.90 -13.93 4.40
C LEU A 467 -13.82 -13.02 4.98
N ALA A 468 -13.21 -12.20 4.13
CA ALA A 468 -12.32 -11.13 4.59
C ALA A 468 -13.16 -9.91 4.95
N VAL A 469 -13.22 -9.60 6.25
CA VAL A 469 -14.10 -8.56 6.80
C VAL A 469 -13.34 -7.24 6.87
N ASN A 470 -13.89 -6.21 6.21
CA ASN A 470 -13.50 -4.81 6.42
C ASN A 470 -14.50 -4.22 7.43
N TYR A 471 -14.22 -4.47 8.71
CA TYR A 471 -15.06 -4.09 9.84
C TYR A 471 -15.09 -2.57 10.02
N ARG A 472 -16.02 -2.04 10.83
CA ARG A 472 -15.98 -0.62 11.22
C ARG A 472 -14.62 -0.30 11.84
N GLY A 473 -13.94 0.72 11.33
CA GLY A 473 -12.53 0.98 11.63
C GLY A 473 -11.58 0.77 10.46
N SER A 474 -11.98 -0.03 9.47
CA SER A 474 -11.18 -0.25 8.28
C SER A 474 -11.05 1.02 7.44
N SER A 475 -9.92 1.16 6.74
CA SER A 475 -9.75 2.16 5.68
C SER A 475 -10.46 1.73 4.39
N GLY A 476 -10.37 2.52 3.31
CA GLY A 476 -10.97 2.15 2.02
C GLY A 476 -12.45 2.52 1.85
N ALA A 477 -13.10 3.01 2.92
CA ALA A 477 -14.54 3.28 3.00
C ALA A 477 -14.86 4.67 3.60
N GLY A 478 -13.94 5.61 3.50
CA GLY A 478 -14.09 6.96 4.01
C GLY A 478 -13.73 7.10 5.48
N ARG A 479 -13.45 8.35 5.87
CA ARG A 479 -13.02 8.76 7.21
C ARG A 479 -14.06 8.43 8.28
N GLU A 480 -15.35 8.58 8.00
CA GLU A 480 -16.39 8.27 8.98
C GLU A 480 -16.34 6.78 9.40
N THR A 481 -16.30 5.87 8.42
CA THR A 481 -16.17 4.43 8.66
C THR A 481 -14.88 4.09 9.40
N MET A 482 -13.77 4.70 8.99
CA MET A 482 -12.45 4.50 9.62
C MET A 482 -12.44 4.94 11.09
N LEU A 483 -13.09 6.07 11.40
CA LEU A 483 -13.12 6.60 12.77
C LEU A 483 -14.14 5.90 13.68
N ALA A 484 -15.06 5.10 13.12
CA ALA A 484 -16.12 4.43 13.85
C ALA A 484 -15.61 3.39 14.89
N LEU A 485 -14.34 3.00 14.84
CA LEU A 485 -13.73 2.08 15.82
C LEU A 485 -13.16 2.81 17.05
N ARG A 486 -13.11 4.14 17.06
CA ARG A 486 -12.61 4.91 18.21
C ARG A 486 -13.44 4.62 19.46
N GLY A 487 -12.80 4.04 20.47
CA GLY A 487 -13.46 3.63 21.72
C GLY A 487 -14.25 2.32 21.64
N GLU A 488 -14.32 1.69 20.46
CA GLU A 488 -15.16 0.51 20.18
C GLU A 488 -14.33 -0.73 19.81
N TRP A 489 -13.00 -0.67 19.93
CA TRP A 489 -12.10 -1.77 19.58
C TRP A 489 -12.23 -2.96 20.53
N GLY A 490 -12.46 -4.16 19.98
CA GLY A 490 -12.83 -5.37 20.71
C GLY A 490 -14.33 -5.51 20.96
N VAL A 491 -15.14 -4.64 20.34
CA VAL A 491 -16.61 -4.64 20.34
C VAL A 491 -17.12 -4.58 18.90
N ALA A 492 -16.90 -3.46 18.19
CA ALA A 492 -17.45 -3.26 16.85
C ALA A 492 -16.86 -4.25 15.83
N ASP A 493 -15.54 -4.40 15.82
CA ASP A 493 -14.81 -5.37 15.00
C ASP A 493 -15.23 -6.82 15.26
N VAL A 494 -15.49 -7.17 16.52
CA VAL A 494 -15.97 -8.50 16.92
C VAL A 494 -17.40 -8.76 16.41
N GLU A 495 -18.32 -7.82 16.62
CA GLU A 495 -19.71 -7.98 16.17
C GLU A 495 -19.84 -7.93 14.65
N ASP A 496 -19.02 -7.13 13.97
CA ASP A 496 -18.98 -7.06 12.51
C ASP A 496 -18.50 -8.39 11.92
N CYS A 497 -17.46 -9.00 12.50
CA CYS A 497 -16.99 -10.33 12.10
C CYS A 497 -18.03 -11.43 12.34
N ARG A 498 -18.73 -11.39 13.48
CA ARG A 498 -19.78 -12.35 13.82
C ARG A 498 -20.98 -12.24 12.87
N SER A 499 -21.52 -11.03 12.75
CA SER A 499 -22.68 -10.76 11.90
C SER A 499 -22.40 -11.04 10.42
N GLY A 500 -21.16 -10.84 9.96
CA GLY A 500 -20.74 -11.23 8.61
C GLY A 500 -20.85 -12.73 8.38
N ALA A 501 -20.38 -13.55 9.33
CA ALA A 501 -20.52 -15.00 9.26
C ALA A 501 -21.99 -15.45 9.26
N GLU A 502 -22.82 -14.86 10.12
CA GLU A 502 -24.27 -15.11 10.16
C GLU A 502 -24.94 -14.73 8.82
N ALA A 503 -24.56 -13.59 8.24
CA ALA A 503 -25.09 -13.14 6.95
C ALA A 503 -24.71 -14.08 5.80
N MET A 504 -23.46 -14.59 5.77
CA MET A 504 -23.05 -15.58 4.76
C MET A 504 -23.80 -16.90 4.94
N ALA A 505 -24.01 -17.35 6.18
CA ALA A 505 -24.77 -18.56 6.46
C ALA A 505 -26.24 -18.43 6.04
N ALA A 506 -26.89 -17.29 6.36
CA ALA A 506 -28.26 -17.01 5.95
C ALA A 506 -28.45 -16.96 4.43
N ARG A 507 -27.41 -16.58 3.68
CA ARG A 507 -27.39 -16.59 2.20
C ARG A 507 -27.08 -17.96 1.60
N GLY A 508 -26.84 -18.98 2.42
CA GLY A 508 -26.42 -20.31 1.96
C GLY A 508 -24.99 -20.34 1.38
N LEU A 509 -24.18 -19.32 1.67
CA LEU A 509 -22.79 -19.22 1.25
C LEU A 509 -21.84 -19.90 2.25
N ALA A 510 -22.30 -20.15 3.48
CA ALA A 510 -21.53 -20.78 4.53
C ALA A 510 -22.38 -21.74 5.37
N ASP A 511 -21.75 -22.76 5.91
CA ASP A 511 -22.35 -23.65 6.89
C ASP A 511 -22.22 -23.01 8.27
N GLY A 512 -23.36 -22.59 8.85
CA GLY A 512 -23.41 -21.89 10.13
C GLY A 512 -22.89 -22.70 11.32
N ASP A 513 -22.78 -24.04 11.19
CA ASP A 513 -22.23 -24.90 12.23
C ASP A 513 -20.72 -25.13 12.10
N ARG A 514 -20.12 -24.72 10.97
CA ARG A 514 -18.69 -24.90 10.63
C ARG A 514 -18.01 -23.57 10.35
N LEU A 515 -17.97 -22.73 11.38
CA LEU A 515 -17.33 -21.41 11.35
C LEU A 515 -15.99 -21.43 12.08
N ALA A 516 -14.98 -20.81 11.51
CA ALA A 516 -13.70 -20.51 12.15
C ALA A 516 -13.34 -19.03 11.96
N ILE A 517 -12.44 -18.51 12.79
CA ILE A 517 -11.94 -17.14 12.70
C ILE A 517 -10.42 -17.12 12.73
N LEU A 518 -9.78 -16.27 11.94
CA LEU A 518 -8.33 -16.11 11.97
C LEU A 518 -7.93 -14.65 11.74
N GLY A 519 -6.81 -14.26 12.34
CA GLY A 519 -6.32 -12.89 12.25
C GLY A 519 -4.97 -12.71 12.93
N GLY A 520 -4.25 -11.67 12.51
CA GLY A 520 -2.94 -11.31 13.06
C GLY A 520 -2.91 -9.91 13.64
N SER A 521 -2.01 -9.65 14.59
CA SER A 521 -1.86 -8.33 15.23
C SER A 521 -3.21 -7.84 15.81
N ALA A 522 -3.71 -6.68 15.38
CA ALA A 522 -5.03 -6.19 15.78
C ALA A 522 -6.18 -7.18 15.47
N GLY A 523 -6.13 -7.86 14.32
CA GLY A 523 -7.10 -8.92 14.00
C GLY A 523 -6.94 -10.16 14.89
N GLY A 524 -5.74 -10.41 15.40
CA GLY A 524 -5.49 -11.43 16.42
C GLY A 524 -6.15 -11.09 17.77
N TYR A 525 -6.18 -9.81 18.14
CA TYR A 525 -6.96 -9.34 19.30
C TYR A 525 -8.46 -9.56 19.06
N THR A 526 -8.98 -9.22 17.87
CA THR A 526 -10.38 -9.49 17.50
C THR A 526 -10.71 -10.99 17.58
N VAL A 527 -9.81 -11.88 17.13
CA VAL A 527 -9.95 -13.35 17.28
C VAL A 527 -10.11 -13.73 18.76
N LEU A 528 -9.18 -13.29 19.62
CA LEU A 528 -9.19 -13.61 21.05
C LEU A 528 -10.46 -13.10 21.73
N ARG A 529 -10.85 -11.86 21.44
CA ARG A 529 -12.08 -11.24 21.94
C ARG A 529 -13.33 -11.98 21.47
N SER A 530 -13.39 -12.36 20.20
CA SER A 530 -14.52 -13.10 19.63
C SER A 530 -14.73 -14.45 20.33
N LEU A 531 -13.65 -15.19 20.59
CA LEU A 531 -13.72 -16.46 21.34
C LEU A 531 -14.13 -16.27 22.80
N GLN A 532 -13.75 -15.16 23.41
CA GLN A 532 -14.10 -14.83 24.79
C GLN A 532 -15.58 -14.44 24.94
N VAL A 533 -16.10 -13.58 24.06
CA VAL A 533 -17.43 -12.98 24.22
C VAL A 533 -18.53 -13.79 23.54
N HIS A 534 -18.20 -14.58 22.52
CA HIS A 534 -19.13 -15.46 21.81
C HIS A 534 -18.69 -16.94 21.88
N PRO A 535 -18.64 -17.53 23.10
CA PRO A 535 -18.15 -18.90 23.26
C PRO A 535 -19.00 -19.90 22.48
N GLY A 536 -18.33 -20.72 21.66
CA GLY A 536 -18.96 -21.77 20.87
C GLY A 536 -19.54 -21.34 19.53
N PHE A 537 -19.57 -20.04 19.21
CA PHE A 537 -19.97 -19.53 17.89
C PHE A 537 -18.96 -19.97 16.81
N TYR A 538 -17.67 -19.68 17.03
CA TYR A 538 -16.58 -20.21 16.20
C TYR A 538 -16.11 -21.57 16.76
N ARG A 539 -15.94 -22.56 15.88
CA ARG A 539 -15.42 -23.90 16.22
C ARG A 539 -13.90 -23.92 16.44
N ALA A 540 -13.20 -22.97 15.83
CA ALA A 540 -11.77 -22.75 16.01
C ALA A 540 -11.41 -21.29 15.80
N GLY A 541 -10.34 -20.84 16.44
CA GLY A 541 -9.74 -19.54 16.21
C GLY A 541 -8.22 -19.66 16.03
N VAL A 542 -7.66 -18.92 15.09
CA VAL A 542 -6.20 -18.87 14.85
C VAL A 542 -5.73 -17.43 15.08
N CYS A 543 -4.98 -17.23 16.15
CA CYS A 543 -4.41 -15.93 16.51
C CYS A 543 -2.92 -15.90 16.17
N TYR A 544 -2.52 -14.97 15.29
CA TYR A 544 -1.12 -14.69 15.02
C TYR A 544 -0.71 -13.43 15.79
N TYR A 545 0.20 -13.56 16.77
CA TYR A 545 0.81 -12.43 17.49
C TYR A 545 -0.19 -11.32 17.90
N GLY A 546 -1.37 -11.73 18.39
CA GLY A 546 -2.45 -10.83 18.78
C GLY A 546 -2.21 -10.12 20.11
N ILE A 547 -2.75 -8.92 20.24
CA ILE A 547 -2.65 -8.10 21.44
C ILE A 547 -3.55 -8.72 22.52
N SER A 548 -3.07 -8.85 23.76
CA SER A 548 -3.78 -9.64 24.80
C SER A 548 -3.56 -9.20 26.24
N ASN A 549 -2.78 -8.14 26.49
CA ASN A 549 -2.42 -7.68 27.84
C ASN A 549 -3.21 -6.46 28.29
#